data_AF-A0A699KVM3-F1
#
_entry.id   AF-A0A699KVM3-F1
#
_cell.length_a   1.000
_cell.length_b   1.000
_cell.length_c   1.000
_cell.angle_alpha   90.00
_cell.angle_beta   90.00
_cell.angle_gamma   90.00
#
_symmetry.space_group_name_H-M   'P 1'
#
loop_
_entity.id
_entity.type
_entity.pdbx_description
1 polymer ?
#
loop_
_entity_poly.entity_id
_entity_poly.type
_entity_poly.pdbx_seq_one_letter_code
_entity_poly.pdbx_strand_id
1 'polypeptide(L)' 'ISIPVSSVHISILQKIVGSRTSKSLLRSYTRSFSGFVARLTEDEKNQIARE' A
#
# COMPACT_ATOMS: atom_id res chain seq x y z
N ILE A 1 -7.97 -16.31 13.13
CA ILE A 1 -6.74 -16.00 12.35
C ILE A 1 -6.54 -14.50 12.43
N SER A 2 -5.45 -14.03 13.04
CA SER A 2 -5.15 -12.59 13.10
C SER A 2 -4.51 -12.16 11.79
N ILE A 3 -5.13 -11.22 11.07
CA ILE A 3 -4.56 -10.66 9.85
C ILE A 3 -3.67 -9.47 10.25
N PRO A 4 -2.38 -9.46 9.88
CA PRO A 4 -1.51 -8.34 10.21
C PRO A 4 -2.00 -7.08 9.47
N VAL A 5 -2.03 -5.96 10.19
CA VAL A 5 -2.50 -4.66 9.67
C VAL A 5 -1.71 -4.23 8.42
N SER A 6 -0.43 -4.59 8.34
CA SER A 6 0.39 -4.40 7.14
C SER A 6 -0.15 -5.10 5.90
N SER A 7 -0.76 -6.28 6.04
CA SER A 7 -1.41 -6.99 4.93
C SER A 7 -2.67 -6.26 4.47
N VAL A 8 -3.40 -5.62 5.38
CA VAL A 8 -4.56 -4.79 5.03
C VAL A 8 -4.10 -3.56 4.23
N HIS A 9 -3.06 -2.87 4.69
CA HIS A 9 -2.52 -1.71 3.97
C HIS A 9 -1.98 -2.06 2.58
N ILE A 10 -1.31 -3.21 2.41
CA ILE A 10 -0.84 -3.66 1.10
C ILE A 10 -2.01 -3.99 0.17
N SER A 11 -3.13 -4.51 0.70
CA SER A 11 -4.32 -4.78 -0.12
C SER A 11 -4.94 -3.50 -0.71
N ILE A 12 -4.88 -2.37 0.01
CA ILE A 12 -5.31 -1.06 -0.51
C ILE A 12 -4.41 -0.64 -1.68
N LEU A 13 -3.09 -0.74 -1.51
CA LEU A 13 -2.15 -0.46 -2.60
C LEU A 13 -2.41 -1.35 -3.82
N GLN A 14 -2.71 -2.63 -3.59
CA GLN A 14 -3.00 -3.60 -4.66
C GLN A 14 -4.28 -3.30 -5.43
N LYS A 15 -5.33 -2.77 -4.78
CA LYS A 15 -6.55 -2.35 -5.49
C LYS A 15 -6.29 -1.22 -6.50
N ILE A 16 -5.36 -0.33 -6.18
CA ILE A 16 -5.11 0.89 -6.97
C ILE A 16 -4.06 0.63 -8.04
N VAL A 17 -2.96 -0.01 -7.66
CA VAL A 17 -1.77 -0.16 -8.50
C VAL A 17 -1.74 -1.52 -9.21
N GLY A 18 -2.60 -2.46 -8.78
CA GLY A 18 -2.79 -3.75 -9.41
C GLY A 18 -1.52 -4.60 -9.44
N SER A 19 -1.19 -5.13 -10.61
CA SER A 19 0.01 -5.95 -10.83
C SER A 19 1.33 -5.19 -10.61
N ARG A 20 1.29 -3.84 -10.54
CA ARG A 20 2.48 -3.02 -10.29
C ARG A 20 2.83 -2.90 -8.80
N THR A 21 2.05 -3.46 -7.89
CA THR A 21 2.26 -3.36 -6.42
C THR A 21 3.69 -3.69 -6.00
N SER A 22 4.27 -4.78 -6.50
CA SER A 22 5.64 -5.18 -6.15
C SER A 22 6.72 -4.23 -6.70
N LYS A 23 6.39 -3.49 -7.76
CA LYS A 23 7.29 -2.49 -8.39
C LYS A 23 7.09 -1.09 -7.81
N SER A 24 5.91 -0.78 -7.29
CA SER A 24 5.60 0.50 -6.67
C SER A 24 5.99 0.52 -5.20
N LEU A 25 5.90 -0.61 -4.49
CA LEU A 25 6.27 -0.73 -3.07
C LEU A 25 7.78 -0.59 -2.88
N LEU A 26 8.19 0.46 -2.17
CA LEU A 26 9.60 0.75 -1.85
C LEU A 26 9.99 0.22 -0.48
N ARG A 27 9.09 0.34 0.51
CA ARG A 27 9.35 -0.10 1.87
C ARG A 27 8.07 -0.38 2.63
N SER A 28 8.13 -1.37 3.52
CA SER A 28 7.07 -1.66 4.49
C SER A 28 7.61 -1.47 5.91
N TYR A 29 6.79 -0.86 6.76
CA TYR A 29 7.02 -0.73 8.19
C TYR A 29 5.98 -1.59 8.91
N THR A 30 6.45 -2.48 9.78
CA THR A 30 5.59 -3.42 10.53
C THR A 30 5.90 -3.43 12.03
N ARG A 31 7.01 -2.83 12.46
CA ARG A 31 7.50 -2.88 13.84
C ARG A 31 7.02 -1.70 14.69
N SER A 32 7.26 -0.47 14.25
CA SER A 32 6.92 0.75 15.00
C SER A 32 5.54 1.30 14.66
N PHE A 33 5.10 1.10 13.42
CA PHE A 33 3.75 1.35 12.94
C PHE A 33 3.53 0.44 11.72
N SER A 34 2.27 0.16 11.38
CA SER A 34 1.93 -0.61 10.19
C SER A 34 1.67 0.35 9.03
N GLY A 35 2.58 0.39 8.06
CA GLY A 35 2.48 1.30 6.93
C GLY A 35 3.47 0.97 5.83
N PHE A 36 3.43 1.71 4.73
CA PHE A 36 4.33 1.50 3.59
C PHE A 36 4.67 2.81 2.87
N VAL A 37 5.72 2.75 2.06
CA VAL A 37 6.09 3.79 1.11
C VAL A 37 6.01 3.18 -0.28
N ALA A 38 5.28 3.84 -1.18
CA ALA A 38 5.15 3.40 -2.57
C ALA A 38 5.32 4.57 -3.54
N ARG A 39 5.87 4.28 -4.72
CA ARG A 39 5.93 5.23 -5.83
C ARG A 39 4.63 5.16 -6.63
N LEU A 40 3.94 6.28 -6.71
CA LEU A 40 2.61 6.40 -7.31
C LEU A 40 2.61 7.50 -8.38
N THR A 41 1.70 7.40 -9.36
CA THR A 41 1.31 8.56 -10.17
C THR A 41 0.43 9.50 -9.35
N GLU A 42 0.22 10.72 -9.85
CA GLU A 42 -0.66 11.68 -9.19
C GLU A 42 -2.11 11.18 -9.12
N ASP A 43 -2.60 10.52 -10.18
CA ASP A 43 -3.93 9.90 -10.20
C ASP A 43 -4.06 8.78 -9.14
N GLU A 44 -3.07 7.90 -9.04
CA GLU A 44 -3.06 6.82 -8.04
C GLU A 44 -3.01 7.37 -6.61
N LYS A 45 -2.24 8.43 -6.36
CA LYS A 45 -2.22 9.15 -5.08
C LYS A 45 -3.61 9.69 -4.74
N ASN A 46 -4.25 10.34 -5.70
CA ASN A 46 -5.59 10.91 -5.52
C ASN A 46 -6.66 9.84 -5.32
N GLN A 47 -6.48 8.65 -5.92
CA GLN A 47 -7.37 7.52 -5.72
C GLN A 47 -7.19 6.90 -4.32
N ILE A 48 -5.94 6.76 -3.85
CA ILE A 48 -5.65 6.29 -2.48
C ILE A 48 -6.20 7.24 -1.41
N ALA A 49 -6.14 8.56 -1.64
CA ALA A 49 -6.67 9.54 -0.70
C ALA A 49 -8.20 9.55 -0.57
N ARG A 50 -8.91 8.79 -1.43
CA ARG A 50 -10.38 8.67 -1.45
C ARG A 50 -10.88 7.33 -0.90
N GLU A 51 -9.98 6.39 -0.59
CA GLU A 51 -10.29 5.15 0.15
C GLU A 51 -10.35 5.42 1.66
#